data_AF-A0A351X322-F1
#
_entry.id   AF-A0A351X322-F1
#
_cell.length_a   1.000
_cell.length_b   1.000
_cell.length_c   1.000
_cell.angle_alpha   90.00
_cell.angle_beta   90.00
_cell.angle_gamma   90.00
#
_symmetry.space_group_name_H-M   'P 1'
#
loop_
_entity.id
_entity.type
_entity.pdbx_description
1 polymer ?
#
loop_
_entity_poly.entity_id
_entity_poly.type
_entity_poly.pdbx_seq_one_letter_code
_entity_poly.pdbx_strand_id
1 'polypeptide(L)'
;MALIVSPRQVIQQVADISVMPDLPLAGITRLEDAVADGLDVSSIIVPVGGVGVYPTMVMRSANLNWLVETIAHEWIHNYLTLRPVGAFYYSAPEMRTINETTANIAGAEIGKAVIRRFYPEYAPAPSLPVPFEDQFPGKPLEETGSPVFDYRAEMHETRITADALLAEGKVEEAEAYMEARRQVFWDNGYRIRKLNQAYFAFYGSYADQPGGAAGIDPVGAAVRILRAQSLSLSDFLDRMAWVTSFESLQGLTEPN
;
A
#
# COMPACT_ATOMS: atom_id res chain seq x y z
N MET A 1 7.05 7.11 11.16
CA MET A 1 7.17 7.45 9.72
C MET A 1 8.25 6.58 9.12
N ALA A 2 8.26 6.40 7.81
CA ALA A 2 9.28 5.64 7.11
C ALA A 2 9.82 6.45 5.93
N LEU A 3 11.14 6.38 5.72
CA LEU A 3 11.81 6.80 4.50
C LEU A 3 11.82 5.62 3.53
N ILE A 4 11.18 5.84 2.40
CA ILE A 4 11.08 4.90 1.29
C ILE A 4 12.07 5.31 0.23
N VAL A 5 12.79 4.33 -0.31
CA VAL A 5 13.73 4.54 -1.40
C VAL A 5 13.37 3.63 -2.58
N SER A 6 13.41 4.21 -3.78
CA SER A 6 13.23 3.51 -5.06
C SER A 6 14.34 3.93 -6.03
N PRO A 7 14.87 3.02 -6.86
CA PRO A 7 15.67 3.42 -8.02
C PRO A 7 14.89 4.40 -8.89
N ARG A 8 15.58 5.24 -9.64
CA ARG A 8 14.92 6.17 -10.58
C ARG A 8 14.45 5.46 -11.84
N GLN A 9 15.13 4.38 -12.24
CA GLN A 9 14.89 3.65 -13.49
C GLN A 9 13.72 2.67 -13.42
N VAL A 10 13.26 2.33 -12.22
CA VAL A 10 12.16 1.38 -12.02
C VAL A 10 11.43 1.73 -10.72
N ILE A 11 10.12 1.60 -10.72
CA ILE A 11 9.34 1.76 -9.50
C ILE A 11 9.41 0.47 -8.69
N GLN A 12 10.32 0.45 -7.73
CA GLN A 12 10.56 -0.70 -6.87
C GLN A 12 11.08 -0.21 -5.52
N GLN A 13 10.48 -0.67 -4.42
CA GLN A 13 10.98 -0.31 -3.11
C GLN A 13 12.25 -1.13 -2.78
N VAL A 14 13.37 -0.44 -2.61
CA VAL A 14 14.67 -1.06 -2.25
C VAL A 14 15.07 -0.80 -0.79
N ALA A 15 14.45 0.18 -0.13
CA ALA A 15 14.62 0.40 1.30
C ALA A 15 13.33 0.88 1.97
N ASP A 16 13.16 0.47 3.23
CA ASP A 16 12.17 0.97 4.19
C ASP A 16 12.90 1.30 5.49
N ILE A 17 13.08 2.58 5.80
CA ILE A 17 13.88 3.00 6.94
C ILE A 17 12.98 3.76 7.91
N SER A 18 12.80 3.22 9.11
CA SER A 18 12.09 3.94 10.17
C SER A 18 12.75 5.27 10.50
N VAL A 19 11.95 6.34 10.48
CA VAL A 19 12.38 7.69 10.86
C VAL A 19 11.51 8.23 11.99
N MET A 20 12.06 9.17 12.75
CA MET A 20 11.38 9.76 13.91
C MET A 20 10.03 10.38 13.49
N PRO A 21 8.92 10.07 14.18
CA PRO A 21 7.58 10.47 13.77
C PRO A 21 7.30 11.98 13.94
N ASP A 22 8.13 12.70 14.69
CA ASP A 22 8.03 14.13 14.99
C ASP A 22 8.98 15.01 14.14
N LEU A 23 9.59 14.44 13.10
CA LEU A 23 10.41 15.17 12.15
C LEU A 23 9.60 16.32 11.50
N PRO A 24 10.04 17.59 11.65
CA PRO A 24 9.34 18.72 11.03
C PRO A 24 9.47 18.65 9.51
N LEU A 25 8.52 19.24 8.78
CA LEU A 25 8.48 19.20 7.31
C LEU A 25 9.81 19.63 6.65
N ALA A 26 10.44 20.68 7.17
CA ALA A 26 11.75 21.10 6.67
C ALA A 26 12.85 20.04 6.88
N GLY A 27 12.77 19.26 7.96
CA GLY A 27 13.65 18.12 8.21
C GLY A 27 13.35 16.95 7.28
N ILE A 28 12.07 16.67 7.02
CA ILE A 28 11.62 15.67 6.05
C ILE A 28 12.20 15.97 4.67
N THR A 29 11.95 17.17 4.14
CA THR A 29 12.42 17.58 2.81
C THR A 29 13.93 17.49 2.69
N ARG A 30 14.68 18.01 3.67
CA ARG A 30 16.15 17.92 3.67
C ARG A 30 16.65 16.48 3.63
N LEU A 31 16.03 15.58 4.40
CA LEU A 31 16.46 14.18 4.44
C LEU A 31 16.15 13.47 3.13
N GLU A 32 14.96 13.69 2.57
CA GLU A 32 14.58 13.16 1.25
C GLU A 32 15.56 13.61 0.16
N ASP A 33 15.82 14.91 0.08
CA ASP A 33 16.67 15.50 -0.97
C ASP A 33 18.12 15.04 -0.80
N ALA A 34 18.64 14.99 0.44
CA ALA A 34 20.00 14.49 0.69
C ALA A 34 20.19 13.02 0.25
N VAL A 35 19.16 12.18 0.43
CA VAL A 35 19.18 10.78 -0.01
C VAL A 35 19.04 10.70 -1.53
N ALA A 36 18.13 11.48 -2.11
CA ALA A 36 17.87 11.49 -3.55
C ALA A 36 19.11 11.92 -4.33
N ASP A 37 19.71 13.05 -3.95
CA ASP A 37 20.89 13.63 -4.62
C ASP A 37 22.15 12.80 -4.33
N GLY A 38 22.30 12.32 -3.10
CA GLY A 38 23.51 11.62 -2.66
C GLY A 38 23.66 10.22 -3.25
N LEU A 39 22.56 9.57 -3.60
CA LEU A 39 22.54 8.18 -4.10
C LEU A 39 21.94 8.04 -5.51
N ASP A 40 21.50 9.13 -6.14
CA ASP A 40 20.77 9.13 -7.42
C ASP A 40 19.54 8.21 -7.41
N VAL A 41 18.69 8.40 -6.40
CA VAL A 41 17.48 7.60 -6.14
C VAL A 41 16.25 8.49 -5.98
N SER A 42 15.08 7.89 -6.11
CA SER A 42 13.83 8.50 -5.63
C SER A 42 13.63 8.19 -4.16
N SER A 43 13.19 9.20 -3.40
CA SER A 43 12.91 9.08 -1.97
C SER A 43 11.59 9.75 -1.59
N ILE A 44 10.92 9.20 -0.57
CA ILE A 44 9.78 9.86 0.08
C ILE A 44 9.67 9.39 1.53
N ILE A 45 9.39 10.32 2.44
CA ILE A 45 9.01 10.03 3.81
C ILE A 45 7.49 10.03 3.91
N VAL A 46 6.95 8.92 4.40
CA VAL A 46 5.52 8.67 4.51
C VAL A 46 5.14 8.41 5.97
N PRO A 47 3.93 8.83 6.39
CA PRO A 47 3.33 8.28 7.59
C PRO A 47 3.08 6.78 7.38
N VAL A 48 3.27 6.00 8.45
CA VAL A 48 3.02 4.55 8.44
C VAL A 48 1.93 4.28 9.46
N GLY A 49 0.86 3.59 9.06
CA GLY A 49 -0.33 3.29 9.88
C GLY A 49 -0.03 2.46 11.11
N GLY A 50 0.81 1.44 10.94
CA GLY A 50 1.32 0.58 12.00
C GLY A 50 2.62 -0.10 11.59
N VAL A 51 3.24 -0.77 12.56
CA VAL A 51 4.42 -1.60 12.34
C VAL A 51 4.19 -2.93 13.04
N GLY A 52 4.23 -4.01 12.27
CA GLY A 52 4.14 -5.41 12.70
C GLY A 52 5.34 -5.89 13.53
N VAL A 53 5.83 -5.08 14.47
CA VAL A 53 6.72 -5.54 15.55
C VAL A 53 5.91 -6.24 16.65
N TYR A 54 6.61 -6.85 17.61
CA TYR A 54 5.99 -7.40 18.82
C TYR A 54 6.47 -6.66 20.08
N PRO A 55 5.59 -5.96 20.82
CA PRO A 55 4.17 -5.74 20.52
C PRO A 55 3.98 -4.80 19.33
N THR A 56 2.88 -4.98 18.59
CA THR A 56 2.51 -4.12 17.45
C THR A 56 2.43 -2.67 17.87
N MET A 57 2.96 -1.78 17.03
CA MET A 57 2.81 -0.33 17.18
C MET A 57 1.83 0.18 16.13
N VAL A 58 0.84 0.98 16.52
CA VAL A 58 -0.12 1.62 15.59
C VAL A 58 -0.22 3.10 15.87
N MET A 59 -0.49 3.92 14.85
CA MET A 59 -0.74 5.34 15.07
C MET A 59 -2.02 5.56 15.87
N ARG A 60 -2.00 6.56 16.73
CA ARG A 60 -3.18 6.99 17.45
C ARG A 60 -4.18 7.63 16.47
N SER A 61 -5.41 7.13 16.46
CA SER A 61 -6.50 7.67 15.66
C SER A 61 -7.82 7.62 16.44
N ALA A 62 -8.72 8.57 16.13
CA ALA A 62 -10.10 8.55 16.62
C ALA A 62 -11.05 7.78 15.69
N ASN A 63 -10.59 7.40 14.49
CA ASN A 63 -11.36 6.56 13.57
C ASN A 63 -11.21 5.09 14.01
N LEU A 64 -12.24 4.59 14.71
CA LEU A 64 -12.23 3.25 15.28
C LEU A 64 -12.18 2.15 14.20
N ASN A 65 -12.90 2.32 13.08
CA ASN A 65 -12.88 1.34 11.98
C ASN A 65 -11.46 1.19 11.43
N TRP A 66 -10.80 2.31 11.13
CA TRP A 66 -9.42 2.33 10.67
C TRP A 66 -8.46 1.72 11.69
N LEU A 67 -8.60 2.09 12.97
CA LEU A 67 -7.68 1.66 14.02
C LEU A 67 -7.74 0.14 14.19
N VAL A 68 -8.93 -0.45 14.23
CA VAL A 68 -9.10 -1.90 14.42
C VAL A 68 -8.60 -2.67 13.18
N GLU A 69 -8.90 -2.18 11.97
CA GLU A 69 -8.37 -2.75 10.72
C GLU A 69 -6.84 -2.73 10.70
N THR A 70 -6.22 -1.60 11.04
CA THR A 70 -4.76 -1.46 11.11
C THR A 70 -4.15 -2.39 12.16
N ILE A 71 -4.74 -2.46 13.36
CA ILE A 71 -4.26 -3.41 14.39
C ILE A 71 -4.30 -4.85 13.88
N ALA A 72 -5.40 -5.23 13.22
CA ALA A 72 -5.55 -6.57 12.67
C ALA A 72 -4.53 -6.84 11.55
N HIS A 73 -4.31 -5.89 10.63
CA HIS A 73 -3.28 -5.95 9.58
C HIS A 73 -1.90 -6.27 10.17
N GLU A 74 -1.45 -5.48 11.14
CA GLU A 74 -0.14 -5.68 11.75
C GLU A 74 -0.04 -6.97 12.58
N TRP A 75 -1.17 -7.45 13.14
CA TRP A 75 -1.21 -8.76 13.80
C TRP A 75 -1.09 -9.92 12.82
N ILE A 76 -1.59 -9.77 11.60
CA ILE A 76 -1.39 -10.76 10.53
C ILE A 76 0.08 -10.84 10.16
N HIS A 77 0.79 -9.71 10.09
CA HIS A 77 2.26 -9.72 9.93
C HIS A 77 2.94 -10.50 11.04
N ASN A 78 2.56 -10.30 12.31
CA ASN A 78 3.07 -11.09 13.44
C ASN A 78 2.77 -12.59 13.30
N TYR A 79 1.55 -12.94 12.88
CA TYR A 79 1.16 -14.35 12.63
C TYR A 79 1.98 -14.99 11.50
N LEU A 80 2.28 -14.23 10.45
CA LEU A 80 3.01 -14.68 9.26
C LEU A 80 4.54 -14.65 9.43
N THR A 81 5.07 -13.90 10.41
CA THR A 81 6.51 -13.63 10.57
C THR A 81 7.39 -14.88 10.53
N LEU A 82 7.00 -15.97 11.20
CA LEU A 82 7.77 -17.22 11.26
C LEU A 82 7.33 -18.27 10.21
N ARG A 83 6.39 -17.91 9.35
CA ARG A 83 5.90 -18.75 8.25
C ARG A 83 6.63 -18.37 6.97
N PRO A 84 6.74 -19.27 5.98
CA PRO A 84 7.47 -18.99 4.74
C PRO A 84 7.15 -17.64 4.10
N VAL A 85 5.88 -17.27 3.96
CA VAL A 85 5.47 -15.99 3.34
C VAL A 85 5.97 -14.75 4.11
N GLY A 86 6.14 -14.85 5.44
CA GLY A 86 6.76 -13.80 6.25
C GLY A 86 8.28 -13.84 6.25
N ALA A 87 8.86 -15.03 6.33
CA ALA A 87 10.32 -15.20 6.30
C ALA A 87 10.94 -14.71 4.97
N PHE A 88 10.18 -14.80 3.87
CA PHE A 88 10.58 -14.33 2.54
C PHE A 88 10.10 -12.91 2.21
N TYR A 89 9.57 -12.15 3.17
CA TYR A 89 9.02 -10.81 2.93
C TYR A 89 9.97 -9.88 2.15
N TYR A 90 11.27 -9.91 2.49
CA TYR A 90 12.29 -9.08 1.83
C TYR A 90 13.05 -9.80 0.70
N SER A 91 12.67 -11.03 0.32
CA SER A 91 13.43 -11.79 -0.67
C SER A 91 13.15 -11.36 -2.10
N ALA A 92 11.95 -10.88 -2.39
CA ALA A 92 11.54 -10.42 -3.71
C ALA A 92 10.36 -9.42 -3.60
N PRO A 93 10.20 -8.47 -4.55
CA PRO A 93 9.06 -7.55 -4.58
C PRO A 93 7.71 -8.26 -4.55
N GLU A 94 7.58 -9.38 -5.26
CA GLU A 94 6.36 -10.17 -5.32
C GLU A 94 6.03 -10.75 -3.95
N MET A 95 7.01 -11.28 -3.21
CA MET A 95 6.78 -11.83 -1.87
C MET A 95 6.28 -10.78 -0.89
N ARG A 96 6.79 -9.55 -0.99
CA ARG A 96 6.28 -8.42 -0.24
C ARG A 96 4.83 -8.11 -0.60
N THR A 97 4.51 -7.98 -1.89
CA THR A 97 3.14 -7.72 -2.36
C THR A 97 2.18 -8.82 -1.91
N ILE A 98 2.59 -10.09 -1.97
CA ILE A 98 1.81 -11.23 -1.48
C ILE A 98 1.49 -11.07 0.00
N ASN A 99 2.50 -10.75 0.80
CA ASN A 99 2.35 -10.62 2.25
C ASN A 99 1.46 -9.42 2.62
N GLU A 100 1.73 -8.23 2.07
CA GLU A 100 0.92 -7.04 2.33
C GLU A 100 -0.53 -7.20 1.86
N THR A 101 -0.76 -7.80 0.69
CA THR A 101 -2.13 -8.06 0.21
C THR A 101 -2.85 -9.05 1.13
N THR A 102 -2.15 -10.05 1.65
CA THR A 102 -2.72 -11.00 2.63
C THR A 102 -3.10 -10.30 3.92
N ALA A 103 -2.21 -9.45 4.45
CA ALA A 103 -2.45 -8.67 5.65
C ALA A 103 -3.60 -7.67 5.47
N ASN A 104 -3.70 -6.99 4.32
CA ASN A 104 -4.78 -6.06 3.99
C ASN A 104 -6.14 -6.76 3.99
N ILE A 105 -6.27 -7.88 3.26
CA ILE A 105 -7.51 -8.65 3.17
C ILE A 105 -7.95 -9.13 4.57
N ALA A 106 -7.03 -9.74 5.31
CA ALA A 106 -7.33 -10.28 6.62
C ALA A 106 -7.62 -9.17 7.66
N GLY A 107 -6.88 -8.06 7.61
CA GLY A 107 -7.11 -6.87 8.41
C GLY A 107 -8.50 -6.29 8.20
N ALA A 108 -8.92 -6.12 6.95
CA ALA A 108 -10.24 -5.61 6.60
C ALA A 108 -11.37 -6.55 7.05
N GLU A 109 -11.23 -7.87 6.88
CA GLU A 109 -12.24 -8.85 7.30
C GLU A 109 -12.37 -8.94 8.83
N ILE A 110 -11.24 -9.02 9.54
CA ILE A 110 -11.20 -9.04 11.01
C ILE A 110 -11.72 -7.72 11.57
N GLY A 111 -11.29 -6.59 11.01
CA GLY A 111 -11.74 -5.26 11.40
C GLY A 111 -13.27 -5.13 11.33
N LYS A 112 -13.85 -5.50 10.18
CA LYS A 112 -15.31 -5.51 10.00
C LYS A 112 -16.01 -6.44 11.00
N ALA A 113 -15.46 -7.63 11.26
CA ALA A 113 -16.04 -8.58 12.21
C ALA A 113 -16.02 -8.05 13.65
N VAL A 114 -14.91 -7.45 14.09
CA VAL A 114 -14.77 -6.85 15.42
C VAL A 114 -15.73 -5.68 15.60
N ILE A 115 -15.80 -4.77 14.63
CA ILE A 115 -16.72 -3.62 14.69
C ILE A 115 -18.16 -4.10 14.77
N ARG A 116 -18.59 -5.02 13.90
CA ARG A 116 -19.96 -5.58 13.94
C ARG A 116 -20.28 -6.26 15.27
N ARG A 117 -19.31 -6.90 15.90
CA ARG A 117 -19.51 -7.70 17.13
C ARG A 117 -19.54 -6.86 18.41
N PHE A 118 -18.70 -5.83 18.48
CA PHE A 118 -18.45 -5.07 19.72
C PHE A 118 -18.85 -3.61 19.64
N TYR A 119 -18.95 -3.04 18.43
CA TYR A 119 -19.22 -1.62 18.16
C TYR A 119 -20.20 -1.46 16.98
N PRO A 120 -21.36 -2.15 16.98
CA PRO A 120 -22.26 -2.20 15.83
C PRO A 120 -22.77 -0.82 15.37
N GLU A 121 -22.81 0.16 16.26
CA GLU A 121 -23.16 1.56 15.97
C GLU A 121 -22.14 2.27 15.07
N TYR A 122 -20.91 1.75 14.97
CA TYR A 122 -19.85 2.25 14.07
C TYR A 122 -19.69 1.38 12.81
N ALA A 123 -20.53 0.36 12.62
CA ALA A 123 -20.44 -0.52 11.46
C ALA A 123 -20.68 0.30 10.17
N PRO A 124 -19.73 0.30 9.22
CA PRO A 124 -19.91 1.02 7.98
C PRO A 124 -21.10 0.44 7.20
N ALA A 125 -21.83 1.32 6.49
CA ALA A 125 -22.82 0.89 5.51
C ALA A 125 -22.15 -0.07 4.50
N PRO A 126 -22.90 -0.95 3.80
CA PRO A 126 -22.33 -2.02 2.97
C PRO A 126 -21.42 -1.60 1.80
N SER A 127 -21.10 -0.33 1.63
CA SER A 127 -20.26 0.19 0.56
C SER A 127 -18.77 -0.02 0.82
N LEU A 128 -18.12 -0.49 -0.25
CA LEU A 128 -16.72 -0.71 -0.61
C LEU A 128 -15.60 -0.43 0.42
N PRO A 129 -14.53 -1.27 0.44
CA PRO A 129 -13.29 -0.98 1.18
C PRO A 129 -12.74 0.40 0.80
N VAL A 130 -12.39 1.19 1.82
CA VAL A 130 -11.72 2.48 1.65
C VAL A 130 -10.24 2.20 1.39
N PRO A 131 -9.64 2.68 0.28
CA PRO A 131 -8.21 2.49 0.01
C PRO A 131 -7.33 2.90 1.19
N PHE A 132 -6.23 2.18 1.43
CA PHE A 132 -5.29 2.47 2.52
C PHE A 132 -4.73 3.92 2.48
N GLU A 133 -4.65 4.53 1.29
CA GLU A 133 -4.27 5.94 1.14
C GLU A 133 -5.30 6.92 1.74
N ASP A 134 -6.59 6.58 1.68
CA ASP A 134 -7.72 7.40 2.16
C ASP A 134 -8.00 7.19 3.65
N GLN A 135 -7.30 6.23 4.24
CA GLN A 135 -7.41 5.80 5.62
C GLN A 135 -6.52 6.62 6.58
N PHE A 136 -5.54 7.37 6.07
CA PHE A 136 -4.68 8.22 6.89
C PHE A 136 -5.40 9.53 7.32
N PRO A 137 -5.32 9.91 8.61
CA PRO A 137 -5.86 11.19 9.06
C PRO A 137 -5.11 12.35 8.40
N GLY A 138 -5.78 13.07 7.49
CA GLY A 138 -5.22 14.22 6.77
C GLY A 138 -5.60 14.33 5.29
N LYS A 139 -6.19 13.29 4.68
CA LYS A 139 -6.75 13.36 3.33
C LYS A 139 -8.19 13.90 3.38
N PRO A 140 -8.61 14.81 2.47
CA PRO A 140 -10.01 15.25 2.42
C PRO A 140 -10.92 14.05 2.14
N LEU A 141 -11.99 13.89 2.92
CA LEU A 141 -13.10 13.00 2.60
C LEU A 141 -13.74 13.49 1.28
N GLU A 142 -14.00 12.58 0.35
CA GLU A 142 -14.69 12.88 -0.91
C GLU A 142 -16.02 13.62 -0.66
N GLU A 143 -16.23 14.73 -1.35
CA GLU A 143 -17.56 15.35 -1.46
C GLU A 143 -18.44 14.48 -2.36
N THR A 144 -19.61 14.08 -1.83
CA THR A 144 -20.61 13.32 -2.57
C THR A 144 -21.22 14.17 -3.69
N GLY A 145 -20.67 14.04 -4.89
CA GLY A 145 -21.18 14.56 -6.15
C GLY A 145 -20.45 13.87 -7.30
N SER A 146 -21.14 13.57 -8.40
CA SER A 146 -20.56 12.85 -9.56
C SER A 146 -19.15 13.36 -9.90
N PRO A 147 -18.11 12.50 -9.97
CA PRO A 147 -16.75 13.02 -10.04
C PRO A 147 -16.49 13.60 -11.44
N VAL A 148 -16.17 14.89 -11.49
CA VAL A 148 -15.47 15.50 -12.63
C VAL A 148 -14.02 14.96 -12.69
N PHE A 149 -13.52 14.37 -11.60
CA PHE A 149 -12.18 13.83 -11.44
C PHE A 149 -12.21 12.52 -10.64
N ASP A 150 -11.93 11.40 -11.30
CA ASP A 150 -11.83 10.08 -10.65
C ASP A 150 -10.38 9.85 -10.18
N TYR A 151 -10.11 10.09 -8.89
CA TYR A 151 -8.77 9.97 -8.32
C TYR A 151 -8.11 8.61 -8.62
N ARG A 152 -8.87 7.52 -8.58
CA ARG A 152 -8.32 6.17 -8.73
C ARG A 152 -7.95 5.89 -10.18
N ALA A 153 -8.82 6.27 -11.11
CA ALA A 153 -8.53 6.17 -12.53
C ALA A 153 -7.32 7.04 -12.92
N GLU A 154 -7.30 8.29 -12.45
CA GLU A 154 -6.23 9.24 -12.72
C GLU A 154 -4.89 8.79 -12.10
N MET A 155 -4.92 8.15 -10.93
CA MET A 155 -3.71 7.57 -10.33
C MET A 155 -3.23 6.33 -11.07
N HIS A 156 -4.15 5.51 -11.57
CA HIS A 156 -3.82 4.35 -12.37
C HIS A 156 -3.15 4.73 -13.68
N GLU A 157 -3.72 5.68 -14.40
CA GLU A 157 -3.14 6.20 -15.63
C GLU A 157 -1.75 6.77 -15.36
N THR A 158 -1.61 7.56 -14.30
CA THR A 158 -0.31 8.13 -13.92
C THR A 158 0.72 7.02 -13.68
N ARG A 159 0.33 5.93 -12.99
CA ARG A 159 1.23 4.82 -12.72
C ARG A 159 1.64 4.09 -14.00
N ILE A 160 0.68 3.73 -14.86
CA ILE A 160 0.95 3.00 -16.11
C ILE A 160 1.85 3.82 -17.04
N THR A 161 1.56 5.10 -17.21
CA THR A 161 2.36 5.98 -18.08
C THR A 161 3.77 6.16 -17.53
N ALA A 162 3.94 6.30 -16.21
CA ALA A 162 5.26 6.34 -15.59
C ALA A 162 6.05 5.04 -15.83
N ASP A 163 5.44 3.86 -15.62
CA ASP A 163 6.09 2.58 -15.90
C ASP A 163 6.52 2.46 -17.37
N ALA A 164 5.69 2.90 -18.32
CA ALA A 164 6.01 2.87 -19.75
C ALA A 164 7.21 3.75 -20.09
N LEU A 165 7.26 4.99 -19.58
CA LEU A 165 8.39 5.89 -19.78
C LEU A 165 9.68 5.33 -19.18
N LEU A 166 9.60 4.75 -17.98
CA LEU A 166 10.74 4.12 -17.32
C LEU A 166 11.25 2.89 -18.08
N ALA A 167 10.36 2.07 -18.64
CA ALA A 167 10.72 0.93 -19.48
C ALA A 167 11.45 1.36 -20.77
N GLU A 168 11.17 2.55 -21.29
CA GLU A 168 11.90 3.17 -22.41
C GLU A 168 13.22 3.84 -21.99
N GLY A 169 13.56 3.84 -20.69
CA GLY A 169 14.75 4.50 -20.15
C GLY A 169 14.62 6.02 -20.02
N LYS A 170 13.41 6.58 -20.16
CA LYS A 170 13.12 8.02 -20.12
C LYS A 170 12.82 8.50 -18.70
N VAL A 171 13.83 8.42 -17.83
CA VAL A 171 13.70 8.72 -16.40
C VAL A 171 13.22 10.14 -16.14
N GLU A 172 13.87 11.13 -16.76
CA GLU A 172 13.55 12.55 -16.57
C GLU A 172 12.15 12.88 -17.09
N GLU A 173 11.71 12.26 -18.20
CA GLU A 173 10.37 12.43 -18.73
C GLU A 173 9.30 11.83 -17.80
N ALA A 174 9.58 10.65 -17.21
CA ALA A 174 8.70 10.02 -16.23
C ALA A 174 8.54 10.89 -14.98
N GLU A 175 9.64 11.46 -14.47
CA GLU A 175 9.63 12.33 -13.29
C GLU A 175 8.90 13.66 -13.56
N ALA A 176 9.15 14.28 -14.72
CA ALA A 176 8.44 15.48 -15.13
C ALA A 176 6.94 15.22 -15.32
N TYR A 177 6.57 14.07 -15.89
CA TYR A 177 5.18 13.64 -16.02
C TYR A 177 4.51 13.47 -14.65
N MET A 178 5.14 12.75 -13.71
CA MET A 178 4.60 12.58 -12.36
C MET A 178 4.42 13.91 -11.63
N GLU A 179 5.35 14.86 -11.74
CA GLU A 179 5.18 16.20 -11.16
C GLU A 179 4.02 16.97 -11.82
N ALA A 180 3.89 16.92 -13.14
CA ALA A 180 2.76 17.54 -13.83
C ALA A 180 1.42 16.95 -13.35
N ARG A 181 1.36 15.63 -13.18
CA ARG A 181 0.17 14.94 -12.66
C ARG A 181 -0.11 15.31 -11.20
N ARG A 182 0.91 15.45 -10.35
CA ARG A 182 0.78 15.95 -8.97
C ARG A 182 0.08 17.31 -8.91
N GLN A 183 0.35 18.20 -9.85
CA GLN A 183 -0.31 19.51 -9.94
C GLN A 183 -1.78 19.37 -10.33
N VAL A 184 -2.12 18.47 -11.26
CA VAL A 184 -3.52 18.14 -11.58
C VAL A 184 -4.26 17.62 -10.35
N PHE A 185 -3.66 16.70 -9.58
CA PHE A 185 -4.24 16.22 -8.31
C PHE A 185 -4.48 17.38 -7.35
N TRP A 186 -3.50 18.28 -7.21
CA TRP A 186 -3.59 19.45 -6.34
C TRP A 186 -4.76 20.37 -6.72
N ASP A 187 -4.91 20.68 -8.01
CA ASP A 187 -5.98 21.54 -8.53
C ASP A 187 -7.37 20.91 -8.35
N ASN A 188 -7.44 19.57 -8.31
CA ASN A 188 -8.66 18.81 -8.03
C ASN A 188 -8.86 18.50 -6.53
N GLY A 189 -8.12 19.17 -5.64
CA GLY A 189 -8.29 19.07 -4.18
C GLY A 189 -7.48 17.99 -3.48
N TYR A 190 -6.72 17.18 -4.23
CA TYR A 190 -5.87 16.11 -3.71
C TYR A 190 -4.45 16.64 -3.46
N ARG A 191 -4.16 16.98 -2.21
CA ARG A 191 -2.88 17.60 -1.80
C ARG A 191 -1.76 16.59 -1.65
N ILE A 192 -1.26 16.07 -2.77
CA ILE A 192 -0.09 15.20 -2.80
C ILE A 192 1.18 16.06 -2.71
N ARG A 193 2.01 15.80 -1.68
CA ARG A 193 3.24 16.57 -1.43
C ARG A 193 4.34 16.27 -2.44
N LYS A 194 4.54 15.00 -2.78
CA LYS A 194 5.58 14.51 -3.69
C LYS A 194 5.03 13.28 -4.38
N LEU A 195 5.10 13.25 -5.72
CA LEU A 195 4.68 12.12 -6.54
C LEU A 195 5.89 11.68 -7.38
N ASN A 196 6.46 10.53 -7.05
CA ASN A 196 7.65 9.98 -7.69
C ASN A 196 7.64 8.45 -7.61
N GLN A 197 8.72 7.81 -8.04
CA GLN A 197 8.87 6.36 -8.04
C GLN A 197 8.74 5.80 -6.62
N ALA A 198 9.32 6.46 -5.62
CA ALA A 198 9.22 6.02 -4.22
C ALA A 198 7.79 6.11 -3.66
N TYR A 199 7.01 7.11 -4.07
CA TYR A 199 5.57 7.18 -3.74
C TYR A 199 4.84 5.93 -4.24
N PHE A 200 5.00 5.62 -5.52
CA PHE A 200 4.33 4.47 -6.13
C PHE A 200 4.88 3.13 -5.63
N ALA A 201 6.16 3.05 -5.29
CA ALA A 201 6.79 1.87 -4.72
C ALA A 201 6.21 1.51 -3.35
N PHE A 202 5.88 2.51 -2.53
CA PHE A 202 5.22 2.31 -1.24
C PHE A 202 3.72 2.13 -1.37
N TYR A 203 2.99 3.14 -1.86
CA TYR A 203 1.53 3.10 -1.87
C TYR A 203 0.96 2.08 -2.85
N GLY A 204 1.69 1.76 -3.94
CA GLY A 204 1.31 0.72 -4.88
C GLY A 204 1.29 -0.69 -4.26
N SER A 205 2.15 -0.99 -3.30
CA SER A 205 2.13 -2.31 -2.63
C SER A 205 0.94 -2.49 -1.68
N TYR A 206 0.31 -1.39 -1.24
CA TYR A 206 -0.87 -1.40 -0.37
C TYR A 206 -2.19 -1.27 -1.13
N ALA A 207 -2.16 -1.04 -2.45
CA ALA A 207 -3.36 -0.98 -3.26
C ALA A 207 -3.87 -2.40 -3.57
N ASP A 208 -4.79 -2.88 -2.74
CA ASP A 208 -5.34 -4.23 -2.75
C ASP A 208 -6.54 -4.41 -3.71
N GLN A 209 -6.88 -3.41 -4.51
CA GLN A 209 -7.95 -3.47 -5.52
C GLN A 209 -7.40 -3.26 -6.93
N PRO A 210 -8.01 -3.89 -7.96
CA PRO A 210 -7.64 -3.62 -9.36
C PRO A 210 -7.78 -2.14 -9.70
N GLY A 211 -6.72 -1.54 -10.26
CA GLY A 211 -6.66 -0.12 -10.59
C GLY A 211 -6.16 0.77 -9.44
N GLY A 212 -5.51 1.88 -9.80
CA GLY A 212 -4.88 2.84 -8.88
C GLY A 212 -3.35 2.76 -8.90
N ALA A 213 -2.71 3.08 -7.77
CA ALA A 213 -1.25 3.21 -7.66
C ALA A 213 -0.46 1.89 -7.85
N ALA A 214 -1.15 0.74 -7.86
CA ALA A 214 -0.58 -0.60 -8.04
C ALA A 214 -0.10 -0.92 -9.47
N GLY A 215 -0.53 -0.17 -10.49
CA GLY A 215 -0.19 -0.46 -11.88
C GLY A 215 -0.84 -1.76 -12.37
N ILE A 216 -0.13 -2.53 -13.21
CA ILE A 216 -0.54 -3.90 -13.59
C ILE A 216 -0.12 -4.82 -12.43
N ASP A 217 -1.08 -5.18 -11.57
CA ASP A 217 -0.82 -6.01 -10.37
C ASP A 217 -1.35 -7.46 -10.53
N PRO A 218 -0.56 -8.36 -11.17
CA PRO A 218 -0.93 -9.77 -11.28
C PRO A 218 -0.78 -10.51 -9.94
N VAL A 219 0.06 -9.99 -9.04
CA VAL A 219 0.41 -10.65 -7.77
C VAL A 219 -0.73 -10.54 -6.77
N GLY A 220 -1.20 -9.32 -6.50
CA GLY A 220 -2.36 -9.11 -5.62
C GLY A 220 -3.63 -9.73 -6.20
N ALA A 221 -3.76 -9.81 -7.54
CA ALA A 221 -4.88 -10.50 -8.18
C ALA A 221 -4.90 -11.99 -7.83
N ALA A 222 -3.75 -12.67 -7.85
CA ALA A 222 -3.65 -14.07 -7.44
C ALA A 222 -4.00 -14.26 -5.95
N VAL A 223 -3.57 -13.37 -5.06
CA VAL A 223 -3.96 -13.42 -3.63
C VAL A 223 -5.49 -13.29 -3.47
N ARG A 224 -6.12 -12.36 -4.19
CA ARG A 224 -7.58 -12.17 -4.19
C ARG A 224 -8.31 -13.41 -4.72
N ILE A 225 -7.80 -14.04 -5.77
CA ILE A 225 -8.35 -15.30 -6.31
C ILE A 225 -8.28 -16.39 -5.24
N LEU A 226 -7.12 -16.55 -4.59
CA LEU A 226 -6.95 -17.54 -3.53
C LEU A 226 -7.92 -17.30 -2.36
N ARG A 227 -8.10 -16.04 -1.97
CA ARG A 227 -9.07 -15.68 -0.94
C ARG A 227 -10.49 -16.07 -1.34
N ALA A 228 -10.89 -15.80 -2.59
CA ALA A 228 -12.21 -16.14 -3.10
C ALA A 228 -12.46 -17.66 -3.19
N GLN A 229 -11.41 -18.44 -3.43
CA GLN A 229 -11.45 -19.91 -3.44
C GLN A 229 -11.42 -20.54 -2.04
N SER A 230 -11.12 -19.76 -0.99
CA SER A 230 -10.96 -20.28 0.37
C SER A 230 -12.29 -20.26 1.13
N LEU A 231 -12.56 -21.34 1.88
CA LEU A 231 -13.84 -21.55 2.58
C LEU A 231 -14.06 -20.56 3.73
N SER A 232 -12.98 -20.08 4.32
CA SER A 232 -12.99 -19.13 5.42
C SER A 232 -11.71 -18.29 5.42
N LEU A 233 -11.67 -17.25 6.27
CA LEU A 233 -10.44 -16.48 6.46
C LEU A 233 -9.31 -17.33 7.06
N SER A 234 -9.63 -18.28 7.96
CA SER A 234 -8.63 -19.20 8.52
C SER A 234 -8.03 -20.08 7.44
N ASP A 235 -8.88 -20.67 6.60
CA ASP A 235 -8.46 -21.51 5.47
C ASP A 235 -7.56 -20.73 4.49
N PHE A 236 -7.92 -19.47 4.19
CA PHE A 236 -7.09 -18.57 3.39
C PHE A 236 -5.70 -18.34 4.03
N LEU A 237 -5.66 -17.97 5.32
CA LEU A 237 -4.41 -17.69 6.02
C LEU A 237 -3.52 -18.94 6.15
N ASP A 238 -4.13 -20.11 6.35
CA ASP A 238 -3.41 -21.38 6.44
C ASP A 238 -2.80 -21.78 5.10
N ARG A 239 -3.46 -21.50 3.97
CA ARG A 239 -2.89 -21.68 2.63
C ARG A 239 -1.78 -20.67 2.35
N MET A 240 -2.02 -19.39 2.65
CA MET A 240 -1.06 -18.30 2.44
C MET A 240 0.23 -18.47 3.25
N ALA A 241 0.14 -19.04 4.45
CA ALA A 241 1.28 -19.30 5.31
C ALA A 241 2.45 -20.02 4.61
N TRP A 242 2.14 -20.91 3.67
CA TRP A 242 3.13 -21.78 3.02
C TRP A 242 3.61 -21.28 1.67
N VAL A 243 3.13 -20.13 1.21
CA VAL A 243 3.59 -19.52 -0.06
C VAL A 243 5.05 -19.10 0.07
N THR A 244 5.87 -19.55 -0.88
CA THR A 244 7.32 -19.28 -0.90
C THR A 244 7.79 -18.48 -2.12
N SER A 245 6.94 -18.37 -3.14
CA SER A 245 7.19 -17.60 -4.35
C SER A 245 5.87 -17.22 -5.03
N PHE A 246 5.92 -16.35 -6.05
CA PHE A 246 4.74 -16.03 -6.84
C PHE A 246 4.22 -17.23 -7.62
N GLU A 247 5.10 -18.06 -8.17
CA GLU A 247 4.74 -19.30 -8.86
C GLU A 247 4.05 -20.29 -7.92
N SER A 248 4.51 -20.38 -6.67
CA SER A 248 3.84 -21.19 -5.64
C SER A 248 2.42 -20.69 -5.37
N LEU A 249 2.20 -19.38 -5.35
CA LEU A 249 0.86 -18.82 -5.21
C LEU A 249 -0.01 -19.13 -6.44
N GLN A 250 0.55 -18.99 -7.65
CA GLN A 250 -0.16 -19.31 -8.89
C GLN A 250 -0.64 -20.76 -8.89
N GLY A 251 0.22 -21.72 -8.51
CA GLY A 251 -0.15 -23.13 -8.40
C GLY A 251 -1.26 -23.43 -7.38
N LEU A 252 -1.46 -22.57 -6.37
CA LEU A 252 -2.58 -22.69 -5.44
C LEU A 252 -3.90 -22.12 -5.98
N THR A 253 -3.83 -21.28 -7.03
CA THR A 253 -4.99 -20.62 -7.65
C THR A 253 -5.52 -21.32 -8.89
N GLU A 254 -4.75 -22.25 -9.47
CA GLU A 254 -5.18 -23.04 -10.62
C GLU A 254 -6.40 -23.91 -10.26
N PRO A 255 -7.46 -23.91 -11.09
CA PRO A 255 -8.58 -24.83 -10.89
C PRO A 255 -8.12 -26.27 -11.14
N ASN A 256 -8.39 -27.16 -10.17
CA ASN A 256 -8.23 -28.61 -10.33
C ASN A 256 -9.09 -29.16 -11.48
#